data_AF-A0A7V8N193-F1
#
_entry.id   AF-A0A7V8N193-F1
#
_cell.length_a   1.000
_cell.length_b   1.000
_cell.length_c   1.000
_cell.angle_alpha   90.00
_cell.angle_beta   90.00
_cell.angle_gamma   90.00
#
_symmetry.space_group_name_H-M   'P 1'
#
loop_
_entity.id
_entity.type
_entity.pdbx_description
1 polymer ?
#
loop_
_entity_poly.entity_id
_entity_poly.type
_entity_poly.pdbx_seq_one_letter_code
_entity_poly.pdbx_strand_id
1 'polypeptide(L)'
;MKIYKTIITLIIGVLLGILLTWGIGRLQKTDAVIPNATYTAENSKTWKSVDVKNDVFTLTTSTDNMIAYKYFDLGSDRVLLSSPTNDRINQFKVIKNGDKYEFYRITNGVTSKKANVILTSK
;
A
#
# COMPACT_ATOMS: atom_id res chain seq x y z
N MET A 1 -22.28 16.48 -9.64
CA MET A 1 -21.80 16.86 -8.28
C MET A 1 -21.14 15.67 -7.56
N LYS A 2 -20.01 15.12 -8.07
CA LYS A 2 -19.31 13.98 -7.42
C LYS A 2 -17.78 14.12 -7.36
N ILE A 3 -17.20 15.01 -8.17
CA ILE A 3 -15.76 15.22 -8.27
C ILE A 3 -15.19 15.91 -7.01
N TYR A 4 -15.96 16.80 -6.38
CA TYR A 4 -15.50 17.52 -5.18
C TYR A 4 -15.29 16.61 -3.96
N LYS A 5 -16.09 15.54 -3.80
CA LYS A 5 -15.90 14.58 -2.69
C LYS A 5 -14.61 13.78 -2.83
N THR A 6 -14.28 13.34 -4.06
CA THR A 6 -13.05 12.59 -4.32
C THR A 6 -11.80 13.45 -4.08
N ILE A 7 -11.84 14.73 -4.47
CA ILE A 7 -10.73 15.67 -4.27
C ILE A 7 -10.54 15.99 -2.78
N ILE A 8 -11.63 16.22 -2.02
CA ILE A 8 -11.56 16.52 -0.59
C ILE A 8 -10.98 15.34 0.21
N THR A 9 -11.37 14.10 -0.11
CA THR A 9 -10.83 12.91 0.57
C THR A 9 -9.34 12.72 0.28
N LEU A 10 -8.89 13.02 -0.95
CA LEU A 10 -7.48 12.97 -1.33
C LEU A 10 -6.65 13.99 -0.51
N ILE A 11 -7.15 15.22 -0.36
CA ILE A 11 -6.47 16.29 0.37
C ILE A 11 -6.38 15.98 1.88
N ILE A 12 -7.44 15.43 2.48
CA ILE A 12 -7.42 15.04 3.91
C ILE A 12 -6.45 13.89 4.15
N GLY A 13 -6.36 12.92 3.24
CA GLY A 13 -5.38 11.82 3.32
C GLY A 13 -3.93 12.30 3.25
N VAL A 14 -3.65 13.31 2.43
CA VAL A 14 -2.31 13.92 2.31
C VAL A 14 -1.96 14.75 3.55
N LEU A 15 -2.91 15.54 4.08
CA LEU A 15 -2.67 16.40 5.26
C LEU A 15 -2.44 15.59 6.54
N LEU A 16 -3.17 14.49 6.75
CA LEU A 16 -2.92 13.58 7.88
C LEU A 16 -1.59 12.83 7.75
N GLY A 17 -1.09 12.66 6.51
CA GLY A 17 0.21 12.07 6.25
C GLY A 17 1.38 12.91 6.79
N ILE A 18 1.28 14.23 6.69
CA ILE A 18 2.36 15.18 7.02
C ILE A 18 2.48 15.41 8.54
N LEU A 19 1.36 15.44 9.27
CA LEU A 19 1.33 15.76 10.71
C LEU A 19 1.91 14.69 11.65
N LEU A 20 2.13 13.44 11.19
CA LEU A 20 2.59 12.33 12.04
C LEU A 20 4.09 12.03 11.95
N THR A 21 4.89 12.89 11.30
CA THR A 21 6.33 12.67 11.10
C THR A 21 7.20 12.98 12.33
N TRP A 22 6.64 13.45 13.44
CA TRP A 22 7.42 13.89 14.61
C TRP A 22 7.62 12.84 15.72
N GLY A 23 7.02 11.64 15.61
CA GLY A 23 6.89 10.74 16.76
C GLY A 23 7.63 9.41 16.75
N ILE A 24 8.22 8.94 15.64
CA ILE A 24 8.72 7.55 15.60
C ILE A 24 10.08 7.49 14.92
N GLY A 25 11.02 6.85 15.63
CA GLY A 25 12.46 6.82 15.36
C GLY A 25 12.85 6.54 13.91
N ARG A 26 14.04 7.03 13.57
CA ARG A 26 14.74 6.94 12.28
C ARG A 26 14.70 5.52 11.71
N LEU A 27 13.65 5.19 10.99
CA LEU A 27 13.61 4.06 10.07
C LEU A 27 14.10 4.59 8.73
N GLN A 28 15.06 3.87 8.13
CA GLN A 28 15.73 4.26 6.91
C GLN A 28 14.71 4.68 5.83
N LYS A 29 14.91 5.88 5.26
CA LYS A 29 14.23 6.30 4.03
C LYS A 29 14.55 5.27 2.96
N THR A 30 13.58 4.43 2.64
CA THR A 30 13.60 3.65 1.41
C THR A 30 12.53 4.26 0.52
N ASP A 31 12.87 4.54 -0.72
CA ASP A 31 11.87 4.84 -1.73
C ASP A 31 10.95 3.61 -1.78
N ALA A 32 9.69 3.78 -1.37
CA ALA A 32 8.70 2.69 -1.32
C ALA A 32 8.17 2.34 -2.72
N VAL A 33 8.93 2.68 -3.76
CA VAL A 33 8.65 2.34 -5.14
C VAL A 33 8.82 0.83 -5.28
N ILE A 34 7.70 0.16 -5.52
CA ILE A 34 7.69 -1.28 -5.81
C ILE A 34 7.81 -1.42 -7.32
N PRO A 35 8.91 -2.02 -7.83
CA PRO A 35 9.14 -2.09 -9.26
C PRO A 35 8.11 -2.97 -9.98
N ASN A 36 7.99 -2.77 -11.29
CA ASN A 36 7.17 -3.62 -12.12
C ASN A 36 7.72 -5.06 -12.09
N ALA A 37 6.97 -5.97 -11.47
CA ALA A 37 7.28 -7.39 -11.39
C ALA A 37 6.06 -8.17 -10.89
N THR A 38 6.16 -9.50 -10.94
CA THR A 38 5.22 -10.38 -10.27
C THR A 38 5.81 -10.85 -8.95
N TYR A 39 5.01 -10.73 -7.89
CA TYR A 39 5.37 -11.07 -6.52
C TYR A 39 4.51 -12.22 -6.00
N THR A 40 5.11 -13.06 -5.19
CA THR A 40 4.39 -13.98 -4.30
C THR A 40 4.02 -13.23 -3.02
N ALA A 41 2.79 -13.39 -2.55
CA ALA A 41 2.33 -12.79 -1.31
C ALA A 41 2.36 -13.81 -0.17
N GLU A 42 3.23 -13.57 0.80
CA GLU A 42 3.36 -14.35 2.03
C GLU A 42 2.68 -13.63 3.20
N ASN A 43 2.41 -14.38 4.28
CA ASN A 43 1.87 -13.83 5.53
C ASN A 43 0.55 -13.04 5.37
N SER A 44 -0.23 -13.37 4.34
CA SER A 44 -1.55 -12.79 4.07
C SER A 44 -2.62 -13.87 4.01
N LYS A 45 -3.81 -13.57 4.56
CA LYS A 45 -4.99 -14.46 4.45
C LYS A 45 -5.73 -14.30 3.12
N THR A 46 -5.52 -13.17 2.45
CA THR A 46 -6.30 -12.77 1.30
C THR A 46 -5.46 -12.62 0.04
N TRP A 47 -4.15 -12.36 0.17
CA TRP A 47 -3.27 -12.12 -0.98
C TRP A 47 -2.48 -13.39 -1.28
N LYS A 48 -2.52 -13.83 -2.54
CA LYS A 48 -1.76 -14.99 -3.04
C LYS A 48 -0.59 -14.55 -3.91
N SER A 49 -0.84 -13.61 -4.83
CA SER A 49 0.19 -12.97 -5.65
C SER A 49 -0.20 -11.56 -6.03
N VAL A 50 0.80 -10.76 -6.40
CA VAL A 50 0.61 -9.38 -6.85
C VAL A 50 1.41 -9.17 -8.13
N ASP A 51 0.75 -8.69 -9.17
CA ASP A 51 1.41 -8.23 -10.39
C ASP A 51 1.41 -6.70 -10.42
N VAL A 52 2.59 -6.09 -10.54
CA VAL A 52 2.77 -4.63 -10.57
C VAL A 52 3.15 -4.21 -11.98
N LYS A 53 2.31 -3.39 -12.61
CA LYS A 53 2.53 -2.85 -13.96
C LYS A 53 2.05 -1.41 -14.05
N ASN A 54 2.96 -0.47 -14.30
CA ASN A 54 2.65 0.93 -14.60
C ASN A 54 1.61 1.51 -13.60
N ASP A 55 1.92 1.43 -12.30
CA ASP A 55 1.09 1.91 -11.20
C ASP A 55 -0.25 1.16 -10.97
N VAL A 56 -0.39 -0.03 -11.58
CA VAL A 56 -1.50 -0.93 -11.30
C VAL A 56 -1.00 -2.12 -10.49
N PHE A 57 -1.61 -2.31 -9.32
CA PHE A 57 -1.41 -3.45 -8.43
C PHE A 57 -2.53 -4.47 -8.65
N THR A 58 -2.26 -5.52 -9.42
CA THR A 58 -3.23 -6.59 -9.66
C THR A 58 -3.03 -7.69 -8.62
N LEU A 59 -3.95 -7.73 -7.66
CA LEU A 59 -3.97 -8.73 -6.60
C LEU A 59 -4.73 -9.97 -7.04
N THR A 60 -4.08 -11.13 -7.01
CA THR A 60 -4.78 -12.42 -7.02
C THR A 60 -5.05 -12.85 -5.58
N THR A 61 -6.31 -13.12 -5.25
CA THR A 61 -6.70 -13.52 -3.91
C THR A 61 -6.43 -15.01 -3.65
N SER A 62 -6.57 -15.43 -2.39
CA SER A 62 -6.51 -16.86 -2.00
C SER A 62 -7.61 -17.72 -2.64
N THR A 63 -8.68 -17.11 -3.15
CA THR A 63 -9.78 -17.76 -3.88
C THR A 63 -9.66 -17.58 -5.40
N ASP A 64 -8.47 -17.21 -5.90
CA ASP A 64 -8.17 -16.98 -7.32
C ASP A 64 -8.99 -15.86 -8.00
N ASN A 65 -9.59 -14.96 -7.22
CA ASN A 65 -10.19 -13.74 -7.76
C ASN A 65 -9.10 -12.69 -8.03
N MET A 66 -9.20 -11.97 -9.13
CA MET A 66 -8.29 -10.89 -9.46
C MET A 66 -8.92 -9.53 -9.18
N ILE A 67 -8.20 -8.67 -8.47
CA ILE A 67 -8.63 -7.30 -8.14
C ILE A 67 -7.51 -6.35 -8.51
N ALA A 68 -7.79 -5.43 -9.44
CA ALA A 68 -6.86 -4.37 -9.79
C ALA A 68 -7.03 -3.17 -8.84
N TYR A 69 -5.93 -2.75 -8.23
CA TYR A 69 -5.84 -1.53 -7.42
C TYR A 69 -5.02 -0.49 -8.17
N LYS A 70 -5.43 0.77 -8.07
CA LYS A 70 -4.52 1.89 -8.39
C LYS A 70 -3.53 2.04 -7.26
N TYR A 71 -2.25 2.06 -7.60
CA TYR A 71 -1.14 2.27 -6.68
C TYR A 71 -0.72 3.73 -6.71
N PHE A 72 -0.53 4.31 -5.53
CA PHE A 72 0.01 5.66 -5.37
C PHE A 72 1.12 5.60 -4.34
N ASP A 73 2.34 5.96 -4.75
CA ASP A 73 3.44 6.24 -3.85
C ASP A 73 3.21 7.63 -3.23
N LEU A 74 3.14 7.68 -1.90
CA LEU A 74 3.02 8.94 -1.15
C LEU A 74 4.38 9.46 -0.67
N GLY A 75 5.46 8.75 -0.99
CA GLY A 75 6.78 8.96 -0.42
C GLY A 75 6.85 8.62 1.06
N SER A 76 8.04 8.78 1.64
CA SER A 76 8.30 8.49 3.06
C SER A 76 7.76 7.13 3.50
N ASP A 77 8.10 6.07 2.76
CA ASP A 77 7.68 4.69 3.01
C ASP A 77 6.18 4.37 2.94
N ARG A 78 5.34 5.25 2.38
CA ARG A 78 3.88 5.09 2.40
C ARG A 78 3.28 4.91 1.01
N VAL A 79 2.31 4.00 0.92
CA VAL A 79 1.58 3.74 -0.33
C VAL A 79 0.08 3.68 -0.08
N LEU A 80 -0.69 4.04 -1.11
CA LEU A 80 -2.14 3.82 -1.16
C LEU A 80 -2.48 2.81 -2.23
N LEU A 81 -3.38 1.90 -1.87
CA LEU A 81 -4.06 1.01 -2.80
C LEU A 81 -5.53 1.38 -2.84
N SER A 82 -5.96 1.97 -3.95
CA SER A 82 -7.35 2.36 -4.19
C SER A 82 -8.04 1.30 -5.04
N SER A 83 -9.09 0.70 -4.50
CA SER A 83 -9.93 -0.23 -5.25
C SER A 83 -10.95 0.56 -6.09
N PRO A 84 -11.02 0.31 -7.41
CA PRO A 84 -11.98 0.98 -8.28
C PRO A 84 -13.44 0.52 -8.06
N THR A 85 -13.66 -0.61 -7.37
CA THR A 85 -14.98 -1.25 -7.28
C THR A 85 -15.76 -0.92 -6.01
N ASN A 86 -15.11 -0.45 -4.94
CA ASN A 86 -15.76 -0.27 -3.64
C ASN A 86 -15.33 1.00 -2.88
N ASP A 87 -14.75 1.98 -3.59
CA ASP A 87 -14.23 3.25 -3.04
C ASP A 87 -13.29 3.08 -1.83
N ARG A 88 -12.79 1.87 -1.60
CA ARG A 88 -11.96 1.56 -0.45
C ARG A 88 -10.52 1.91 -0.77
N ILE A 89 -9.96 2.79 0.04
CA ILE A 89 -8.55 3.13 0.03
C ILE A 89 -7.89 2.41 1.21
N ASN A 90 -6.89 1.59 0.93
CA ASN A 90 -6.05 1.00 1.96
C ASN A 90 -4.71 1.71 1.95
N GLN A 91 -4.27 2.15 3.13
CA GLN A 91 -2.98 2.77 3.31
C GLN A 91 -2.01 1.79 3.97
N PHE A 92 -0.78 1.77 3.48
CA PHE A 92 0.27 0.93 4.01
C PHE A 92 1.55 1.73 4.20
N LYS A 93 2.29 1.36 5.24
CA LYS A 93 3.73 1.58 5.34
C LYS A 93 4.42 0.39 4.67
N VAL A 94 5.36 0.63 3.77
CA VAL A 94 6.11 -0.39 3.03
C VAL A 94 7.58 -0.28 3.40
N ILE A 95 8.14 -1.37 3.91
CA ILE A 95 9.56 -1.45 4.25
C ILE A 95 10.21 -2.46 3.31
N LYS A 96 11.25 -2.04 2.60
CA LYS A 96 12.09 -2.96 1.82
C LYS A 96 13.11 -3.62 2.75
N ASN A 97 13.12 -4.95 2.76
CA ASN A 97 14.04 -5.76 3.54
C ASN A 97 14.68 -6.81 2.63
N GLY A 98 15.87 -6.51 2.11
CA GLY A 98 16.49 -7.28 1.02
C GLY A 98 15.60 -7.29 -0.23
N ASP A 99 15.22 -8.47 -0.68
CA ASP A 99 14.35 -8.69 -1.86
C ASP A 99 12.85 -8.73 -1.53
N LYS A 100 12.51 -8.43 -0.27
CA LYS A 100 11.13 -8.46 0.22
C LYS A 100 10.59 -7.05 0.47
N TYR A 101 9.30 -6.88 0.19
CA TYR A 101 8.54 -5.69 0.54
C TYR A 101 7.50 -6.04 1.60
N GLU A 102 7.69 -5.53 2.81
CA GLU A 102 6.81 -5.78 3.94
C GLU A 102 5.78 -4.67 4.06
N PHE A 103 4.50 -5.02 3.99
CA PHE A 103 3.40 -4.06 4.10
C PHE A 103 2.81 -4.09 5.50
N TYR A 104 2.79 -2.94 6.14
CA TYR A 104 2.18 -2.71 7.44
C TYR A 104 0.96 -1.83 7.25
N ARG A 105 -0.23 -2.34 7.57
CA ARG A 105 -1.48 -1.60 7.38
C ARG A 105 -1.52 -0.39 8.30
N ILE A 106 -1.89 0.76 7.75
CA ILE A 106 -2.17 1.96 8.52
C ILE A 106 -3.70 2.06 8.69
N THR A 107 -4.16 2.15 9.93
CA THR A 107 -5.59 2.34 10.26
C THR A 107 -5.70 3.47 11.28
N ASN A 108 -6.47 4.52 10.97
CA ASN A 108 -6.63 5.71 11.81
C ASN A 108 -5.27 6.32 12.24
N GLY A 109 -4.31 6.38 11.30
CA GLY A 109 -2.96 6.91 11.55
C GLY A 109 -2.01 5.96 12.29
N VAL A 110 -2.48 4.79 12.73
CA VAL A 110 -1.67 3.80 13.47
C VAL A 110 -1.19 2.71 12.53
N THR A 111 0.13 2.50 12.45
CA THR A 111 0.75 1.39 11.73
C THR A 111 0.64 0.10 12.53
N SER A 112 0.27 -1.00 11.87
CA SER A 112 0.25 -2.33 12.49
C SER A 112 1.63 -2.73 13.03
N LYS A 113 1.66 -3.50 14.13
CA LYS A 113 2.92 -3.99 14.72
C LYS A 113 3.58 -5.12 13.93
N LYS A 114 2.83 -5.77 13.03
CA LYS A 114 3.29 -6.90 12.21
C LYS A 114 2.94 -6.64 10.76
N ALA A 115 3.80 -7.10 9.86
CA ALA A 115 3.52 -7.09 8.44
C ALA A 115 2.21 -7.86 8.16
N ASN A 116 1.32 -7.22 7.40
CA ASN A 116 0.05 -7.77 6.94
C ASN A 116 0.21 -8.61 5.67
N VAL A 117 1.23 -8.31 4.88
CA VAL A 117 1.63 -9.07 3.72
C VAL A 117 3.10 -8.81 3.44
N ILE A 118 3.79 -9.82 2.96
CA ILE A 118 5.18 -9.73 2.52
C ILE A 118 5.20 -10.12 1.05
N LEU A 119 5.72 -9.24 0.20
CA LEU A 119 5.87 -9.51 -1.22
C LEU A 119 7.32 -9.90 -1.51
N THR A 120 7.51 -11.08 -2.07
CA THR A 120 8.81 -11.57 -2.55
C THR A 120 8.74 -11.68 -4.07
N SER A 121 9.73 -11.14 -4.80
CA SER A 121 9.75 -11.29 -6.27
C SER A 121 9.70 -12.78 -6.63
N LYS A 122 8.90 -13.11 -7.64
CA LYS A 122 9.04 -14.40 -8.32
C LYS A 122 10.29 -14.43 -9.19
#